data_AF-A0A9E5CZV9-F1
#
_entry.id   AF-A0A9E5CZV9-F1
#
_cell.length_a   1.000
_cell.length_b   1.000
_cell.length_c   1.000
_cell.angle_alpha   90.00
_cell.angle_beta   90.00
_cell.angle_gamma   90.00
#
_symmetry.space_group_name_H-M   'P 1'
#
loop_
_entity.id
_entity.type
_entity.pdbx_description
1 polymer ?
#
loop_
_entity_poly.entity_id
_entity_poly.type
_entity_poly.pdbx_seq_one_letter_code
_entity_poly.pdbx_strand_id
1 'polypeptide(L)' 'MATTQTTVEHYNYAGFQGGESDFMAFRTKLPVGSAAPDIAATLLDTGQPVQLSDYWRNGDLVVEFGSLT' A
#
# COMPACT_ATOMS: atom_id res chain seq x y z
N MET A 1 18.23 -4.14 36.18
CA MET A 1 16.93 -3.91 35.51
C MET A 1 17.23 -3.79 34.03
N ALA A 2 16.99 -4.84 33.23
CA ALA A 2 17.22 -4.82 31.80
C ALA A 2 15.95 -4.29 31.12
N THR A 3 16.02 -3.14 30.47
CA THR A 3 14.95 -2.60 29.65
C THR A 3 14.88 -3.47 28.40
N THR A 4 13.84 -4.31 28.30
CA THR A 4 13.56 -5.08 27.09
C THR A 4 13.12 -4.10 26.01
N GLN A 5 14.09 -3.61 25.23
CA GLN A 5 13.82 -2.83 24.03
C GLN A 5 13.22 -3.80 23.02
N THR A 6 11.89 -3.85 22.97
CA THR A 6 11.15 -4.52 21.92
C THR A 6 11.62 -3.94 20.60
N THR A 7 12.51 -4.67 19.92
CA THR A 7 12.85 -4.40 18.54
C THR A 7 11.56 -4.48 17.77
N VAL A 8 11.01 -3.31 17.40
CA VAL A 8 9.98 -3.21 16.39
C VAL A 8 10.61 -3.85 15.17
N GLU A 9 10.23 -5.10 14.91
CA GLU A 9 10.60 -5.82 13.71
C GLU A 9 10.33 -4.88 12.54
N HIS A 10 11.32 -4.77 11.65
CA HIS A 10 11.30 -3.85 10.51
C HIS A 10 9.99 -4.00 9.73
N TYR A 11 9.02 -3.12 10.02
CA TYR A 11 7.85 -2.96 9.20
C TYR A 11 8.34 -2.45 7.84
N ASN A 12 7.88 -3.05 6.74
CA ASN A 12 8.36 -2.75 5.39
C ASN A 12 8.15 -1.29 4.94
N TYR A 13 7.49 -0.47 5.78
CA TYR A 13 7.27 0.96 5.60
C TYR A 13 7.62 1.79 6.85
N ALA A 14 8.65 1.41 7.62
CA ALA A 14 9.06 2.16 8.82
C ALA A 14 9.37 3.65 8.55
N GLY A 15 9.62 4.02 7.30
CA GLY A 15 9.69 5.41 6.86
C GLY A 15 9.52 5.56 5.35
N PHE A 16 9.09 6.75 4.92
CA PHE A 16 9.06 7.13 3.51
C PHE A 16 10.50 7.34 3.01
N GLN A 17 10.89 6.61 1.94
CA GLN A 17 12.19 6.80 1.29
C GLN A 17 12.07 7.84 0.19
N GLY A 18 12.23 9.11 0.55
CA GLY A 18 12.22 10.25 -0.35
C GLY A 18 12.38 11.57 0.40
N GLY A 19 12.63 12.67 -0.31
CA GLY A 19 12.72 13.99 0.29
C GLY A 19 11.35 14.50 0.76
N GLU A 20 11.34 15.57 1.56
CA GLU A 20 10.10 16.22 2.02
C GLU A 20 9.21 16.66 0.83
N SER A 21 9.83 17.15 -0.24
CA SER A 21 9.15 17.51 -1.48
C SER A 21 8.44 16.32 -2.14
N ASP A 22 9.09 15.16 -2.15
CA ASP A 22 8.57 13.94 -2.76
C ASP A 22 7.39 13.41 -1.94
N PHE A 23 7.50 13.49 -0.62
CA PHE A 23 6.43 13.11 0.29
C PHE A 23 5.19 14.02 0.14
N MET A 24 5.38 15.34 0.06
CA MET A 24 4.28 16.30 -0.15
C MET A 24 3.60 16.08 -1.51
N ALA A 25 4.37 15.81 -2.56
CA ALA A 25 3.84 15.49 -3.87
C ALA A 25 3.07 14.16 -3.87
N PHE A 26 3.57 13.13 -3.20
CA PHE A 26 2.88 11.85 -3.04
C PHE A 26 1.57 11.99 -2.27
N ARG A 27 1.61 12.66 -1.11
CA ARG A 27 0.45 12.86 -0.22
C ARG A 27 -0.74 13.53 -0.91
N THR A 28 -0.46 14.44 -1.83
CA THR A 28 -1.51 15.23 -2.52
C THR A 28 -1.96 14.60 -3.83
N LYS A 29 -1.32 13.51 -4.29
CA LYS A 29 -1.56 12.94 -5.62
C LYS A 29 -2.93 12.27 -5.77
N LEU A 30 -3.48 11.72 -4.69
CA LEU A 30 -4.77 11.02 -4.66
C LEU A 30 -5.57 11.45 -3.41
N PRO A 31 -6.28 12.58 -3.47
CA PRO A 31 -7.08 13.06 -2.34
C PRO A 31 -8.31 12.16 -2.08
N VAL A 32 -8.76 12.11 -0.83
CA VAL A 32 -10.00 11.39 -0.47
C VAL A 32 -11.18 11.93 -1.28
N GLY A 33 -11.99 11.01 -1.84
CA GLY A 33 -13.10 11.34 -2.74
C GLY A 33 -12.73 11.39 -4.22
N SER A 34 -11.44 11.30 -4.58
CA SER A 34 -11.03 11.07 -5.97
C SER A 34 -11.40 9.66 -6.42
N ALA A 35 -11.56 9.46 -7.73
CA ALA A 35 -11.70 8.13 -8.31
C ALA A 35 -10.49 7.25 -7.94
N ALA A 36 -10.76 6.02 -7.48
CA ALA A 36 -9.70 5.06 -7.20
C ALA A 36 -8.97 4.69 -8.51
N PRO A 37 -7.63 4.62 -8.52
CA PRO A 37 -6.89 4.18 -9.70
C PRO A 37 -7.24 2.74 -10.05
N ASP A 38 -7.72 2.53 -11.27
CA ASP A 38 -7.99 1.18 -11.75
C ASP A 38 -6.76 0.63 -12.47
N ILE A 39 -5.92 -0.11 -11.72
CA ILE A 39 -4.66 -0.67 -12.21
C ILE A 39 -4.74 -2.17 -12.41
N ALA A 40 -3.98 -2.67 -13.39
CA ALA A 40 -3.77 -4.10 -13.57
C ALA A 40 -2.81 -4.63 -12.50
N ALA A 41 -3.11 -5.79 -11.94
CA ALA A 41 -2.28 -6.53 -11.00
C ALA A 41 -2.15 -7.99 -11.44
N THR A 42 -1.21 -8.72 -10.85
CA THR A 42 -1.05 -10.16 -11.08
C THR A 42 -1.56 -10.93 -9.87
N LEU A 43 -2.51 -11.84 -10.08
CA LEU A 43 -3.02 -12.70 -9.03
C LEU A 43 -1.96 -13.74 -8.65
N LEU A 44 -1.59 -13.81 -7.37
CA LEU A 44 -0.50 -14.68 -6.91
C LEU A 44 -0.77 -16.17 -7.19
N ASP A 45 -2.00 -16.63 -6.96
CA ASP A 45 -2.35 -18.05 -7.04
C ASP A 45 -2.31 -18.60 -8.47
N THR A 46 -2.56 -17.76 -9.47
CA THR A 46 -2.75 -18.19 -10.88
C THR A 46 -1.76 -17.57 -11.85
N GLY A 47 -1.05 -16.52 -11.43
CA GLY A 47 -0.21 -15.68 -12.29
C GLY A 47 -0.99 -14.89 -13.34
N GLN A 48 -2.33 -14.89 -13.31
CA GLN A 48 -3.14 -14.19 -14.30
C GLN A 48 -3.26 -12.69 -13.99
N PRO A 49 -3.38 -11.84 -15.03
CA PRO A 49 -3.70 -10.45 -14.83
C PRO A 49 -5.13 -10.30 -14.30
N VAL A 50 -5.32 -9.36 -13.37
CA VAL A 50 -6.63 -8.94 -12.84
C VAL A 50 -6.70 -7.43 -12.84
N GLN A 51 -7.91 -6.89 -12.95
CA GLN A 51 -8.15 -5.45 -12.84
C GLN A 51 -8.64 -5.14 -11.42
N LEU A 52 -8.11 -4.09 -10.77
CA LEU A 52 -8.46 -3.82 -9.37
C LEU A 52 -9.96 -3.55 -9.19
N SER A 53 -10.62 -2.96 -10.19
CA SER A 53 -12.06 -2.75 -10.23
C SER A 53 -12.92 -4.02 -10.22
N ASP A 54 -12.37 -5.17 -10.58
CA ASP A 54 -13.08 -6.45 -10.48
C ASP A 54 -13.47 -6.77 -9.03
N TYR A 55 -12.75 -6.20 -8.04
CA TYR A 55 -12.93 -6.46 -6.61
C TYR A 55 -13.84 -5.46 -5.90
N TRP A 56 -13.91 -4.18 -6.31
CA TRP A 56 -14.80 -3.18 -5.70
C TRP A 56 -16.10 -2.95 -6.47
N ARG A 57 -16.28 -3.55 -7.65
CA ARG A 57 -17.49 -3.35 -8.47
C ARG A 57 -18.81 -3.68 -7.75
N ASN A 58 -18.75 -4.56 -6.74
CA ASN A 58 -19.92 -5.08 -6.02
C ASN A 58 -19.95 -4.72 -4.53
N GLY A 59 -19.04 -3.86 -4.06
CA GLY A 59 -18.97 -3.49 -2.64
C GLY A 59 -17.67 -2.77 -2.29
N ASP A 60 -17.60 -2.32 -1.04
CA ASP A 60 -16.43 -1.64 -0.52
C ASP A 60 -15.22 -2.60 -0.45
N LEU A 61 -14.05 -2.09 -0.83
CA LEU A 61 -12.79 -2.82 -0.80
C LEU A 61 -11.78 -2.10 0.09
N VAL A 62 -11.11 -2.85 0.96
CA VAL A 62 -9.92 -2.41 1.68
C VAL A 62 -8.70 -3.00 0.99
N VAL A 63 -7.73 -2.16 0.62
CA VAL A 63 -6.48 -2.58 -0.02
C VAL A 63 -5.32 -2.31 0.94
N GLU A 64 -4.50 -3.33 1.18
CA GLU A 64 -3.26 -3.24 1.93
C GLU A 64 -2.08 -3.47 0.97
N PHE A 65 -1.09 -2.58 1.00
CA PHE A 65 0.15 -2.74 0.26
C PHE A 65 1.22 -3.28 1.19
N GLY A 66 1.92 -4.32 0.74
CA GLY A 66 3.01 -4.96 1.48
C GLY A 66 3.94 -5.74 0.56
N SER A 67 5.09 -6.12 1.10
CA SER A 67 6.03 -7.02 0.46
C SER A 67 6.39 -8.14 1.43
N LEU A 68 6.73 -9.32 0.90
CA LEU A 68 7.45 -10.33 1.67
C LEU A 68 8.93 -9.94 1.65
N THR A 69 9.58 -9.93 2.81
CA THR A 69 11.03 -9.71 2.96
C THR A 69 11.76 -10.99 3.30
#